data_AF-A0A109JF96-F1
#
_entry.id   AF-A0A109JF96-F1
#
_cell.length_a   1.000
_cell.length_b   1.000
_cell.length_c   1.000
_cell.angle_alpha   90.00
_cell.angle_beta   90.00
_cell.angle_gamma   90.00
#
_symmetry.space_group_name_H-M   'P 1'
#
loop_
_entity.id
_entity.type
_entity.pdbx_description
1 polymer ?
#
loop_
_entity_poly.entity_id
_entity_poly.type
_entity_poly.pdbx_seq_one_letter_code
_entity_poly.pdbx_strand_id
1 'polypeptide(L)'
;MSDKSILASILCSAMILGSLGASVHAQTPSSCKGTHAGAKGAPLFSPPLASVVTGTRRVQFYSAPNLHCPINGVFVVPKDELVTYAQTRDGWSSVMYANPTTGNNVSGWVRSARLKQAGTVGPKQ
;
A
#
# COMPACT_ATOMS: atom_id res chain seq x y z
N MET A 1 13.14 -8.15 -77.08
CA MET A 1 13.04 -9.59 -76.75
C MET A 1 11.74 -9.77 -75.99
N SER A 2 10.71 -10.22 -76.70
CA SER A 2 9.42 -10.62 -76.12
C SER A 2 9.59 -11.89 -75.30
N ASP A 3 8.88 -12.04 -74.17
CA ASP A 3 7.62 -12.81 -74.12
C ASP A 3 7.07 -12.97 -72.69
N LYS A 4 5.77 -12.66 -72.58
CA LYS A 4 4.66 -13.32 -71.86
C LYS A 4 4.88 -14.02 -70.51
N SER A 5 4.10 -13.51 -69.55
CA SER A 5 3.16 -14.23 -68.67
C SER A 5 3.68 -15.40 -67.82
N ILE A 6 3.58 -15.28 -66.50
CA ILE A 6 2.92 -16.27 -65.63
C ILE A 6 2.44 -15.58 -64.35
N LEU A 7 1.16 -15.78 -64.09
CA LEU A 7 0.40 -15.46 -62.89
C LEU A 7 0.92 -16.19 -61.64
N ALA A 8 0.61 -15.56 -60.50
CA ALA A 8 0.34 -16.18 -59.19
C ALA A 8 1.53 -16.68 -58.35
N SER A 9 1.84 -15.94 -57.28
CA SER A 9 2.19 -16.55 -55.98
C SER A 9 1.81 -15.58 -54.86
N ILE A 10 0.61 -15.75 -54.30
CA ILE A 10 0.23 -15.20 -52.99
C ILE A 10 0.99 -16.01 -51.96
N LEU A 11 1.93 -15.42 -51.21
CA LEU A 11 2.37 -15.98 -49.94
C LEU A 11 2.56 -14.88 -48.89
N CYS A 12 1.73 -15.01 -47.85
CA CYS A 12 1.70 -14.31 -46.59
C CYS A 12 3.09 -13.95 -46.04
N SER A 13 3.24 -12.73 -45.53
CA SER A 13 4.25 -12.45 -44.51
C SER A 13 3.62 -11.55 -43.45
N ALA A 14 3.37 -12.18 -42.32
CA ALA A 14 2.61 -11.69 -41.19
C ALA A 14 3.24 -10.45 -40.55
N MET A 15 2.38 -9.52 -40.12
CA MET A 15 2.71 -8.45 -39.20
C MET A 15 3.32 -9.04 -37.93
N ILE A 16 4.51 -8.59 -37.54
CA ILE A 16 5.00 -8.74 -36.17
C ILE A 16 5.01 -7.33 -35.56
N LEU A 17 3.85 -6.92 -35.03
CA LEU A 17 3.77 -5.79 -34.11
C LEU A 17 4.17 -6.31 -32.72
N GLY A 18 5.48 -6.31 -32.45
CA GLY A 18 6.03 -6.70 -31.16
C GLY A 18 5.70 -5.66 -30.09
N SER A 19 4.56 -5.79 -29.44
CA SER A 19 4.27 -5.07 -28.19
C SER A 19 5.12 -5.68 -27.08
N LEU A 20 6.17 -4.96 -26.64
CA LEU A 20 6.78 -5.20 -25.33
C LEU A 20 5.77 -4.80 -24.24
N GLY A 21 4.85 -5.71 -23.94
CA GLY A 21 3.99 -5.62 -22.77
C GLY A 21 4.83 -5.87 -21.53
N ALA A 22 5.31 -4.81 -20.89
CA ALA A 22 5.82 -4.92 -19.53
C ALA A 22 4.68 -5.42 -18.64
N SER A 23 4.82 -6.62 -18.08
CA SER A 23 3.87 -7.21 -17.13
C SER A 23 3.83 -6.37 -15.86
N VAL A 24 2.98 -5.34 -15.83
CA VAL A 24 2.58 -4.67 -14.59
C VAL A 24 1.83 -5.72 -13.79
N HIS A 25 2.48 -6.27 -12.76
CA HIS A 25 1.81 -7.13 -11.80
C HIS A 25 0.80 -6.26 -11.03
N ALA A 26 -0.44 -6.22 -11.52
CA ALA A 26 -1.55 -5.67 -10.78
C ALA A 26 -1.74 -6.53 -9.53
N GLN A 27 -1.40 -5.97 -8.36
CA GLN A 27 -1.57 -6.66 -7.09
C GLN A 27 -3.07 -6.88 -6.88
N THR A 28 -3.49 -8.14 -6.82
CA THR A 28 -4.90 -8.51 -6.77
C THR A 28 -5.53 -8.19 -5.41
N PRO A 29 -6.87 -7.99 -5.33
CA PRO A 29 -7.58 -7.67 -4.08
C PRO A 29 -7.37 -8.69 -2.95
N SER A 30 -6.96 -9.92 -3.26
CA SER A 30 -6.60 -10.94 -2.26
C SER A 30 -5.43 -10.53 -1.37
N SER A 31 -4.56 -9.63 -1.85
CA SER A 31 -3.46 -9.03 -1.07
C SER A 31 -3.96 -8.11 0.06
N CYS A 32 -5.21 -7.62 -0.02
CA CYS A 32 -5.79 -6.73 0.98
C CYS A 32 -6.34 -7.46 2.22
N LYS A 33 -6.30 -8.81 2.23
CA LYS A 33 -6.60 -9.63 3.41
C LYS A 33 -5.38 -9.67 4.34
N GLY A 34 -5.02 -8.52 4.92
CA GLY A 34 -4.16 -8.45 6.08
C GLY A 34 -5.01 -8.45 7.35
N THR A 35 -4.73 -9.31 8.32
CA THR A 35 -5.35 -9.22 9.65
C THR A 35 -4.92 -7.92 10.31
N HIS A 36 -5.84 -7.24 11.01
CA HIS A 36 -5.59 -5.96 11.71
C HIS A 36 -4.39 -6.02 12.69
N ALA A 37 -3.96 -7.22 13.08
CA ALA A 37 -2.71 -7.47 13.78
C ALA A 37 -1.62 -7.91 12.78
N GLY A 38 -0.74 -6.98 12.40
CA GLY A 38 0.57 -7.25 11.78
C GLY A 38 0.56 -8.00 10.43
N ALA A 39 1.17 -7.39 9.41
CA ALA A 39 1.48 -8.09 8.18
C ALA A 39 2.46 -9.20 8.54
N LYS A 40 2.23 -10.42 8.03
CA LYS A 40 3.10 -11.56 8.30
C LYS A 40 4.55 -11.16 8.05
N GLY A 41 5.37 -11.16 9.10
CA GLY A 41 6.80 -10.84 9.03
C GLY A 41 7.19 -9.38 9.28
N ALA A 42 6.26 -8.48 9.59
CA ALA A 42 6.61 -7.13 10.06
C ALA A 42 7.16 -7.19 11.50
N PRO A 43 8.39 -6.69 11.76
CA PRO A 43 8.90 -6.55 13.13
C PRO A 43 7.92 -5.81 14.03
N LEU A 44 7.58 -6.43 15.17
CA LEU A 44 6.69 -5.86 16.17
C LEU A 44 7.49 -4.99 17.15
N PHE A 45 6.87 -3.89 17.60
CA PHE A 45 7.36 -3.08 18.70
C PHE A 45 6.76 -3.58 20.01
N SER A 46 7.63 -3.85 20.99
CA SER A 46 7.23 -4.20 22.35
C SER A 46 8.09 -3.41 23.34
N PRO A 47 7.52 -2.46 24.11
CA PRO A 47 6.13 -2.01 24.04
C PRO A 47 5.80 -1.30 22.70
N PRO A 48 4.52 -1.16 22.34
CA PRO A 48 4.11 -0.33 21.20
C PRO A 48 4.62 1.11 21.32
N LEU A 49 4.78 1.80 20.20
CA LEU A 49 5.31 3.17 20.17
C LEU A 49 4.19 4.20 20.06
N ALA A 50 4.31 5.30 20.79
CA ALA A 50 3.52 6.50 20.54
C ALA A 50 4.06 7.17 19.27
N SER A 51 3.17 7.62 18.40
CA SER A 51 3.54 8.30 17.16
C SER A 51 2.56 9.42 16.84
N VAL A 52 3.06 10.50 16.25
CA VAL A 52 2.26 11.66 15.87
C VAL A 52 2.24 11.80 14.36
N VAL A 53 1.07 12.04 13.79
CA VAL A 53 0.91 12.28 12.34
C VAL A 53 1.55 13.60 11.94
N THR A 54 2.37 13.57 10.89
CA THR A 54 3.11 14.74 10.38
C THR A 54 2.72 15.15 8.95
N GLY A 55 3.16 16.35 8.58
CA GLY A 55 2.85 17.00 7.30
C GLY A 55 1.61 17.88 7.39
N THR A 56 1.05 18.25 6.23
CA THR A 56 -0.08 19.19 6.12
C THR A 56 -1.37 18.57 5.60
N ARG A 57 -1.30 17.33 5.11
CA ARG A 57 -2.44 16.62 4.50
C ARG A 57 -2.83 15.39 5.31
N ARG A 58 -4.11 15.01 5.23
CA ARG A 58 -4.62 13.75 5.78
C ARG A 58 -3.81 12.54 5.33
N VAL A 59 -3.72 11.54 6.20
CA VAL A 59 -3.03 10.27 5.97
C VAL A 59 -4.07 9.16 5.85
N GLN A 60 -4.11 8.54 4.68
CA GLN A 60 -5.01 7.43 4.35
C GLN A 60 -4.62 6.17 5.14
N PHE A 61 -5.62 5.48 5.69
CA PHE A 61 -5.46 4.14 6.25
C PHE A 61 -5.62 3.07 5.16
N TYR A 62 -4.85 2.01 5.28
CA TYR A 62 -4.91 0.85 4.39
C TYR A 62 -5.17 -0.42 5.19
N SER A 63 -5.88 -1.40 4.62
CA SER A 63 -6.15 -2.68 5.30
C SER A 63 -4.93 -3.62 5.31
N ALA A 64 -3.97 -3.36 4.41
CA ALA A 64 -2.70 -4.05 4.28
C ALA A 64 -1.60 -3.02 3.95
N PRO A 65 -0.30 -3.35 4.11
CA PRO A 65 0.81 -2.48 3.70
C PRO A 65 0.95 -2.42 2.18
N ASN A 66 -0.10 -1.95 1.50
CA ASN A 66 -0.24 -1.97 0.05
C ASN A 66 -1.10 -0.79 -0.39
N LEU A 67 -0.62 -0.01 -1.37
CA LEU A 67 -1.33 1.16 -1.90
C LEU A 67 -2.65 0.82 -2.59
N HIS A 68 -2.85 -0.44 -2.99
CA HIS A 68 -4.10 -0.92 -3.59
C HIS A 68 -5.18 -1.30 -2.57
N CYS A 69 -4.90 -1.15 -1.27
CA CYS A 69 -5.80 -1.56 -0.19
C CYS A 69 -6.31 -0.39 0.68
N PRO A 70 -6.76 0.75 0.10
CA PRO A 70 -7.25 1.86 0.91
C PRO A 70 -8.55 1.47 1.62
N ILE A 71 -8.68 1.87 2.88
CA ILE A 71 -9.94 1.79 3.61
C ILE A 71 -10.73 3.08 3.32
N ASN A 72 -11.78 2.96 2.50
CA ASN A 72 -12.57 4.11 2.07
C ASN A 72 -13.07 4.93 3.27
N GLY A 73 -12.84 6.25 3.22
CA GLY A 73 -13.29 7.19 4.25
C GLY A 73 -12.50 7.17 5.56
N VAL A 74 -11.51 6.29 5.73
CA VAL A 74 -10.71 6.20 6.95
C VAL A 74 -9.37 6.90 6.76
N PHE A 75 -9.17 7.98 7.51
CA PHE A 75 -7.93 8.75 7.52
C PHE A 75 -7.72 9.41 8.88
N VAL A 76 -6.48 9.82 9.12
CA VAL A 76 -6.08 10.66 10.25
C VAL A 76 -5.48 11.97 9.72
N VAL A 77 -5.45 12.99 10.55
CA VAL A 77 -4.97 14.34 10.19
C VAL A 77 -3.67 14.66 10.93
N PRO A 78 -2.89 15.65 10.48
CA PRO A 78 -1.71 16.09 11.21
C PRO A 78 -2.00 16.39 12.67
N LYS A 79 -1.08 16.01 13.56
CA LYS A 79 -1.15 16.06 15.03
C LYS A 79 -2.00 14.99 15.71
N ASP A 80 -2.70 14.12 14.96
CA ASP A 80 -3.32 12.95 15.58
C ASP A 80 -2.24 12.04 16.20
N GLU A 81 -2.54 11.53 17.40
CA GLU A 81 -1.71 10.57 18.11
C GLU A 81 -2.15 9.14 17.76
N LEU A 82 -1.17 8.30 17.45
CA LEU A 82 -1.35 6.90 17.07
C LEU A 82 -0.49 5.99 17.95
N VAL A 83 -0.98 4.78 18.15
CA VAL A 83 -0.19 3.67 18.69
C VAL A 83 0.36 2.86 17.52
N THR A 84 1.67 2.74 17.41
CA THR A 84 2.35 1.97 16.36
C THR A 84 2.81 0.63 16.91
N TYR A 85 2.37 -0.45 16.28
CA TYR A 85 2.63 -1.83 16.70
C TYR A 85 3.72 -2.54 15.90
N ALA A 86 3.88 -2.16 14.63
CA ALA A 86 4.83 -2.83 13.75
C ALA A 86 5.29 -1.88 12.65
N GLN A 87 6.45 -2.15 12.08
CA GLN A 87 6.93 -1.46 10.89
C GLN A 87 7.51 -2.47 9.89
N THR A 88 7.08 -2.40 8.64
CA THR A 88 7.69 -3.18 7.56
C THR A 88 8.97 -2.49 7.05
N ARG A 89 9.88 -3.27 6.45
CA ARG A 89 11.11 -2.72 5.86
C ARG A 89 10.84 -1.76 4.69
N ASP A 90 9.72 -1.91 3.99
CA ASP A 90 9.30 -1.07 2.87
C ASP A 90 8.48 0.17 3.31
N GLY A 91 8.52 0.52 4.59
CA GLY A 91 8.07 1.83 5.08
C GLY A 91 6.58 1.93 5.38
N TRP A 92 5.97 0.84 5.84
CA TRP A 92 4.61 0.84 6.38
C TRP A 92 4.60 0.66 7.88
N SER A 93 3.69 1.35 8.55
CA SER A 93 3.46 1.23 9.99
C SER A 93 2.06 0.67 10.25
N SER A 94 1.98 -0.39 11.05
CA SER A 94 0.73 -0.88 11.62
C SER A 94 0.38 0.02 12.80
N VAL A 95 -0.77 0.68 12.74
CA VAL A 95 -1.17 1.69 13.71
C VAL A 95 -2.61 1.48 14.19
N MET A 96 -2.90 1.97 15.38
CA MET A 96 -4.25 2.22 15.87
C MET A 96 -4.41 3.69 16.21
N TYR A 97 -5.51 4.27 15.78
CA TYR A 97 -6.03 5.55 16.26
C TYR A 97 -7.17 5.28 17.24
N ALA A 98 -7.16 5.96 18.38
CA ALA A 98 -8.28 6.00 19.29
C ALA A 98 -8.84 7.42 19.30
N ASN A 99 -10.10 7.59 18.92
CA ASN A 99 -10.75 8.90 18.94
C ASN A 99 -10.94 9.33 20.41
N PRO A 100 -10.33 10.44 20.86
CA PRO A 100 -10.38 10.83 22.26
C PRO A 100 -11.77 11.31 22.70
N THR A 101 -12.64 11.69 21.76
CA THR A 101 -13.99 12.19 22.04
C THR A 101 -15.02 11.06 22.11
N THR A 102 -14.95 10.09 21.20
CA THR A 102 -15.94 9.01 21.10
C THR A 102 -15.48 7.70 21.73
N GLY A 103 -14.19 7.52 21.98
CA GLY A 103 -13.60 6.26 22.43
C GLY A 103 -13.50 5.18 21.36
N ASN A 104 -14.05 5.42 20.16
CA ASN A 104 -13.95 4.49 19.04
C ASN A 104 -12.51 4.39 18.56
N ASN A 105 -12.08 3.20 18.15
CA ASN A 105 -10.76 2.98 17.58
C ASN A 105 -10.83 2.47 16.15
N VAL A 106 -9.75 2.68 15.42
CA VAL A 106 -9.54 2.11 14.09
C VAL A 106 -8.09 1.71 13.92
N SER A 107 -7.87 0.53 13.35
CA SER A 107 -6.53 -0.02 13.12
C SER A 107 -6.30 -0.28 11.64
N GLY A 108 -5.07 -0.05 11.19
CA GLY A 108 -4.67 -0.26 9.81
C GLY A 108 -3.22 0.09 9.55
N TRP A 109 -2.88 0.27 8.28
CA TRP A 109 -1.56 0.61 7.80
C TRP A 109 -1.48 2.03 7.28
N VAL A 110 -0.38 2.71 7.59
CA VAL A 110 -0.06 4.02 7.03
C VAL A 110 1.40 4.04 6.56
N ARG A 111 1.75 5.01 5.71
CA ARG A 111 3.16 5.24 5.34
C ARG A 111 3.94 5.75 6.55
N SER A 112 4.99 5.04 6.95
CA SER A 112 5.79 5.40 8.13
C SER A 112 6.39 6.79 8.05
N ALA A 113 6.76 7.25 6.85
CA ALA A 113 7.29 8.60 6.62
C ALA A 113 6.31 9.73 7.02
N ARG A 114 5.04 9.40 7.28
CA ARG A 114 4.01 10.33 7.74
C ARG A 114 3.87 10.37 9.26
N LEU A 115 4.74 9.66 9.98
CA LEU A 115 4.72 9.56 11.44
C LEU A 115 6.04 10.06 12.02
N LYS A 116 5.96 10.71 13.18
CA LYS A 116 7.09 10.97 14.05
C LYS A 116 6.90 10.18 15.33
N GLN A 117 7.89 9.36 15.69
CA GLN A 117 7.86 8.63 16.97
C GLN A 117 7.97 9.60 18.14
N ALA A 118 7.17 9.36 19.18
CA ALA A 118 7.05 10.19 20.38
C ALA A 118 7.42 9.44 21.67
N GLY A 119 7.96 8.20 21.55
CA GLY A 119 8.35 7.35 22.67
C GLY A 119 7.57 6.04 22.70
N THR A 120 7.63 5.32 23.82
CA THR A 120 6.88 4.08 24.07
C THR A 120 5.55 4.37 24.73
N VAL A 121 4.51 3.60 24.39
CA VAL A 121 3.22 3.64 25.09
C VAL A 121 3.36 2.83 26.38
N GLY A 122 3.24 3.52 27.53
CA GLY A 122 3.21 2.92 28.85
C GLY A 122 2.03 3.44 29.67
N PRO A 123 1.70 2.79 30.81
CA PRO A 123 0.70 3.32 31.73
C PRO A 123 1.13 4.73 32.19
N LYS A 124 0.23 5.71 32.05
CA LYS A 124 0.38 6.99 32.74
C LYS A 124 0.15 6.70 34.21
N GLN A 125 1.20 6.86 35.03
CA GLN A 125 1.09 6.78 36.49
C GLN A 125 0.33 7.97 37.05
#